data_AF-Q5H890-F1
#
_entry.id   AF-Q5H890-F1
#
_cell.length_a   1.000
_cell.length_b   1.000
_cell.length_c   1.000
_cell.angle_alpha   90.00
_cell.angle_beta   90.00
_cell.angle_gamma   90.00
#
_symmetry.space_group_name_H-M   'P 1'
#
loop_
_entity.id
_entity.type
_entity.pdbx_description
1 polymer ?
#
loop_
_entity_poly.entity_id
_entity_poly.type
_entity_poly.pdbx_seq_one_letter_code
_entity_poly.pdbx_strand_id
1 'polypeptide(L)'
;VAEIHRILMRGGVFMYPQDKRDPAKPGKLRLMYEANPMSLILEQAGASASNAYQAMLDIQPENLHQRVAVFMGSSEEVAYLDRLHAK
;
A
#
# COMPACT_ATOMS: atom_id res chain seq x y z
N VAL A 1 1.91 -4.43 11.03
CA VAL A 1 2.09 -5.90 11.17
C VAL A 1 0.78 -6.59 11.51
N ALA A 2 0.18 -6.38 12.69
CA ALA A 2 -1.04 -7.08 13.11
C ALA A 2 -2.18 -6.99 12.07
N GLU A 3 -2.39 -5.82 11.49
CA GLU A 3 -3.47 -5.61 10.51
C GLU A 3 -3.28 -6.39 9.21
N ILE A 4 -2.06 -6.42 8.67
CA ILE A 4 -1.76 -7.20 7.47
C ILE A 4 -1.87 -8.69 7.74
N HIS A 5 -1.44 -9.16 8.92
CA HIS A 5 -1.64 -10.56 9.32
C HIS A 5 -3.14 -10.91 9.37
N ARG A 6 -3.98 -10.02 9.94
CA ARG A 6 -5.44 -10.22 9.94
C ARG A 6 -6.00 -10.32 8.53
N ILE A 7 -5.55 -9.46 7.62
CA ILE A 7 -5.98 -9.45 6.22
C ILE A 7 -5.57 -10.72 5.48
N LEU A 8 -4.33 -11.20 5.66
CA LEU A 8 -3.89 -12.47 5.09
C LEU A 8 -4.78 -13.65 5.53
N MET A 9 -5.29 -13.62 6.76
CA MET A 9 -6.10 -14.71 7.31
C MET A 9 -7.61 -14.59 7.02
N ARG A 10 -8.12 -13.38 6.80
CA ARG A 10 -9.57 -13.11 6.76
C ARG A 10 -10.03 -12.29 5.56
N GLY A 11 -9.11 -11.89 4.69
CA GLY A 11 -9.39 -10.94 3.60
C GLY A 11 -9.67 -9.52 4.08
N GLY A 12 -10.04 -8.67 3.12
CA GLY A 12 -10.30 -7.25 3.31
C GLY A 12 -9.11 -6.39 2.90
N VAL A 13 -9.13 -5.12 3.30
CA VAL A 13 -8.16 -4.11 2.86
C VAL A 13 -7.65 -3.26 4.02
N PHE A 14 -6.37 -2.93 3.98
CA PHE A 14 -5.73 -1.95 4.83
C PHE A 14 -5.35 -0.73 3.98
N MET A 15 -5.67 0.45 4.48
CA MET A 15 -5.36 1.71 3.83
C MET A 15 -4.70 2.69 4.80
N TYR A 16 -3.64 3.33 4.33
CA TYR A 16 -3.00 4.48 4.96
C TYR A 16 -2.74 5.54 3.88
N PRO A 17 -3.78 6.25 3.44
CA PRO A 17 -3.67 7.22 2.36
C PRO A 17 -2.87 8.45 2.79
N GLN A 18 -2.43 9.24 1.80
CA GLN A 18 -2.01 10.61 2.04
C GLN A 18 -3.21 11.43 2.53
N ASP A 19 -2.99 12.29 3.53
CA ASP A 19 -3.97 13.26 3.97
C ASP A 19 -3.56 14.70 3.61
N LYS A 20 -4.48 15.65 3.79
CA LYS A 20 -4.27 17.06 3.43
C LYS A 20 -3.52 17.88 4.49
N ARG A 21 -3.07 17.28 5.60
CA ARG A 21 -2.42 18.04 6.69
C ARG A 21 -1.04 18.54 6.28
N ASP A 22 -0.32 17.76 5.50
CA ASP A 22 0.98 18.12 4.94
C ASP A 22 1.10 17.60 3.51
N PRO A 23 0.80 18.43 2.50
CA PRO A 23 0.87 18.05 1.10
C PRO A 23 2.26 17.59 0.65
N ALA A 24 3.32 18.02 1.33
CA ALA A 24 4.69 17.61 1.01
C ALA A 24 5.01 16.19 1.52
N LYS A 25 4.15 15.60 2.37
CA LYS A 25 4.31 14.23 2.84
C LYS A 25 3.40 13.29 2.03
N PRO A 26 3.96 12.41 1.18
CA PRO A 26 3.19 11.49 0.34
C PRO A 26 2.47 10.36 1.10
N GLY A 27 2.56 10.34 2.43
CA GLY A 27 1.98 9.30 3.30
C GLY A 27 2.70 9.24 4.64
N LYS A 28 2.37 8.24 5.46
CA LYS A 28 3.03 8.03 6.76
C LYS A 28 4.05 6.89 6.73
N LEU A 29 3.73 5.79 6.05
CA LEU A 29 4.56 4.59 6.05
C LEU A 29 5.77 4.76 5.13
N ARG A 30 6.87 4.07 5.44
CA ARG A 30 8.10 4.10 4.67
C ARG A 30 8.11 3.00 3.63
N LEU A 31 8.52 3.35 2.41
CA LEU A 31 8.54 2.45 1.28
C LEU A 31 9.44 1.24 1.57
N MET A 32 10.70 1.48 1.92
CA MET A 32 11.73 0.43 1.95
C MET A 32 11.55 -0.65 3.01
N TYR A 33 11.08 -0.29 4.21
CA TYR A 33 11.09 -1.19 5.37
C TYR A 33 9.74 -1.30 6.09
N GLU A 34 8.68 -0.72 5.53
CA GLU A 34 7.31 -0.94 6.00
C GLU A 34 6.39 -1.40 4.86
N ALA A 35 6.39 -0.71 3.71
CA ALA A 35 5.51 -1.07 2.60
C ALA A 35 6.04 -2.25 1.78
N ASN A 36 7.26 -2.15 1.23
CA ASN A 36 7.82 -3.17 0.33
C ASN A 36 7.88 -4.57 0.95
N PRO A 37 8.34 -4.76 2.20
CA PRO A 37 8.35 -6.10 2.80
C PRO A 37 6.96 -6.71 2.93
N MET A 38 5.95 -5.89 3.26
CA MET A 38 4.57 -6.36 3.42
C MET A 38 3.91 -6.64 2.06
N SER A 39 4.19 -5.81 1.06
CA SER A 39 3.74 -6.01 -0.32
C SER A 39 4.27 -7.29 -0.92
N LEU A 40 5.55 -7.60 -0.73
CA LEU A 40 6.14 -8.84 -1.21
C LEU A 40 5.41 -10.06 -0.62
N ILE A 41 5.09 -10.05 0.68
CA ILE A 41 4.34 -11.14 1.31
C ILE A 41 2.92 -11.25 0.73
N LEU A 42 2.24 -10.11 0.55
CA LEU A 42 0.87 -10.08 0.03
C LEU A 42 0.78 -10.57 -1.41
N GLU A 43 1.69 -10.13 -2.29
CA GLU A 43 1.72 -10.58 -3.68
C GLU A 43 1.97 -12.08 -3.78
N GLN A 44 2.86 -12.63 -2.96
CA GLN A 44 3.07 -14.08 -2.87
C GLN A 44 1.83 -14.84 -2.36
N ALA A 45 0.94 -14.16 -1.63
CA ALA A 45 -0.34 -14.71 -1.17
C ALA A 45 -1.50 -14.49 -2.17
N GLY A 46 -1.24 -13.94 -3.37
CA GLY A 46 -2.26 -13.60 -4.36
C GLY A 46 -3.08 -12.35 -4.05
N ALA A 47 -2.67 -11.60 -3.02
CA ALA A 47 -3.21 -10.29 -2.67
C ALA A 47 -2.47 -9.18 -3.45
N SER A 48 -2.97 -7.95 -3.37
CA SER A 48 -2.41 -6.79 -4.07
C SER A 48 -1.97 -5.69 -3.11
N ALA A 49 -1.05 -4.85 -3.56
CA ALA A 49 -0.60 -3.66 -2.86
C ALA A 49 -0.28 -2.52 -3.84
N SER A 50 -0.84 -1.33 -3.61
CA SER A 50 -0.65 -0.15 -4.46
C SER A 50 -0.54 1.13 -3.62
N ASN A 51 -0.16 2.24 -4.26
CA ASN A 51 -0.33 3.59 -3.73
C ASN A 51 -1.55 4.31 -4.34
N ALA A 52 -2.53 3.55 -4.85
CA ALA A 52 -3.67 3.96 -5.68
C ALA A 52 -3.37 4.31 -7.15
N TYR A 53 -2.10 4.48 -7.53
CA TYR A 53 -1.70 4.83 -8.90
C TYR A 53 -0.72 3.84 -9.53
N GLN A 54 0.12 3.21 -8.70
CA GLN A 54 1.17 2.28 -9.09
C GLN A 54 1.23 1.12 -8.09
N ALA A 55 1.57 -0.07 -8.58
CA ALA A 55 1.85 -1.23 -7.72
C ALA A 55 3.03 -0.94 -6.80
N MET A 56 2.95 -1.39 -5.54
CA MET A 56 3.91 -0.98 -4.51
C MET A 56 5.35 -1.37 -4.86
N LEU A 57 5.56 -2.59 -5.38
CA LEU A 57 6.90 -3.08 -5.70
C LEU A 57 7.50 -2.49 -7.00
N ASP A 58 6.70 -1.79 -7.81
CA ASP A 58 7.18 -1.09 -9.00
C ASP A 58 7.70 0.33 -8.68
N ILE A 59 7.43 0.84 -7.48
CA ILE A 59 7.86 2.19 -7.09
C ILE A 59 9.36 2.20 -6.85
N GLN A 60 10.11 2.83 -7.76
CA GLN A 60 11.54 3.05 -7.59
C GLN A 60 11.80 4.00 -6.41
N PRO A 61 12.56 3.60 -5.37
CA PRO A 61 12.85 4.46 -4.24
C PRO A 61 13.81 5.61 -4.62
N GLU A 62 13.48 6.83 -4.21
CA GLU A 62 14.33 8.03 -4.34
C GLU A 62 15.25 8.24 -3.13
N ASN A 63 14.85 7.75 -1.94
CA ASN A 63 15.66 7.80 -0.73
C ASN A 63 15.23 6.75 0.30
N LEU A 64 16.11 6.47 1.28
CA LEU A 64 15.90 5.42 2.29
C LEU A 64 14.64 5.62 3.16
N HIS A 65 14.28 6.86 3.44
CA HIS A 65 13.16 7.20 4.33
C HIS A 65 11.92 7.70 3.56
N GLN A 66 11.86 7.41 2.26
CA GLN A 66 10.73 7.80 1.41
C GLN A 66 9.44 7.27 2.01
N ARG A 67 8.48 8.17 2.16
CA ARG A 67 7.13 7.81 2.60
C ARG A 67 6.25 7.50 1.41
N VAL A 68 5.19 6.73 1.65
CA VAL A 68 4.25 6.33 0.61
C VAL A 68 2.86 6.14 1.19
N ALA A 69 1.84 6.47 0.39
CA ALA A 69 0.46 6.07 0.65
C ALA A 69 0.31 4.58 0.37
N VAL A 70 -0.47 3.89 1.18
CA VAL A 70 -0.53 2.42 1.14
C VAL A 70 -1.96 1.94 1.04
N PHE A 71 -2.23 1.06 0.08
CA PHE A 71 -3.48 0.31 -0.08
C PHE A 71 -3.08 -1.14 -0.29
N MET A 72 -3.42 -2.04 0.61
CA MET A 72 -3.01 -3.45 0.49
C MET A 72 -4.05 -4.42 1.05
N GLY A 73 -4.21 -5.57 0.40
CA GLY A 73 -5.11 -6.62 0.83
C GLY A 73 -5.70 -7.40 -0.33
N SER A 74 -6.93 -7.89 -0.17
CA SER A 74 -7.68 -8.58 -1.22
C SER A 74 -7.60 -7.84 -2.56
N SER A 75 -7.23 -8.56 -3.62
CA SER A 75 -6.93 -7.96 -4.93
C SER A 75 -8.12 -7.21 -5.52
N GLU A 76 -9.34 -7.72 -5.32
CA GLU A 76 -10.59 -7.09 -5.72
C GLU A 76 -10.85 -5.76 -4.99
N GLU A 77 -10.51 -5.67 -3.71
CA GLU A 77 -10.69 -4.47 -2.90
C GLU A 77 -9.67 -3.39 -3.28
N VAL A 78 -8.41 -3.79 -3.49
CA VAL A 78 -7.35 -2.87 -3.94
C VAL A 78 -7.68 -2.34 -5.33
N ALA A 79 -8.07 -3.19 -6.28
CA ALA A 79 -8.47 -2.77 -7.62
C ALA A 79 -9.72 -1.86 -7.62
N TYR A 80 -10.64 -2.05 -6.67
CA TYR A 80 -11.76 -1.13 -6.48
C TYR A 80 -11.28 0.25 -6.01
N LEU A 81 -10.38 0.31 -5.02
CA LEU A 81 -9.82 1.57 -4.54
C LEU A 81 -8.99 2.29 -5.59
N ASP A 82 -8.17 1.57 -6.36
CA ASP A 82 -7.39 2.14 -7.47
C ASP A 82 -8.33 2.82 -8.49
N ARG A 83 -9.44 2.17 -8.85
CA ARG A 83 -10.46 2.75 -9.76
C ARG A 83 -11.12 4.02 -9.20
N LEU A 84 -11.33 4.13 -7.89
CA LEU A 84 -11.87 5.35 -7.28
C LEU A 84 -10.87 6.52 -7.30
N HIS A 85 -9.58 6.23 -7.44
CA HIS A 85 -8.50 7.23 -7.51
C HIS A 85 -8.03 7.52 -8.94
N ALA A 86 -8.36 6.64 -9.90
CA ALA A 86 -8.23 6.89 -11.32
C ALA A 86 -9.17 8.05 -11.72
N LYS A 87 -8.60 9.25 -11.87
CA LYS A 87 -9.29 10.40 -12.46
C LYS A 87 -9.11 10.42 -13.97
#